data_AF-A0A919S8E7-F1
#
_entry.id   AF-A0A919S8E7-F1
#
_cell.length_a   1.000
_cell.length_b   1.000
_cell.length_c   1.000
_cell.angle_alpha   90.00
_cell.angle_beta   90.00
_cell.angle_gamma   90.00
#
_symmetry.space_group_name_H-M   'P 1'
#
loop_
_entity.id
_entity.type
_entity.pdbx_description
1 polymer ?
#
loop_
_entity_poly.entity_id
_entity_poly.type
_entity_poly.pdbx_seq_one_letter_code
_entity_poly.pdbx_strand_id
1 'polypeptide(L)'
;MPRCLPTVRRAVRQKRQSSNARQSRPAVRTGPSINDAHEIKYFRRHSADDPEQETPARTYLSTCDANIRAKFRAALVAVAAAPPQKFAGGGYWEAMHGEMTGWYEVRCNGRNRSHHRLFCLIDLAAEGAGRPWLVVIAEMSKPFRTALSDADDKNIRELGSEYLARNPRSVV
;
A
#
# COMPACT_ATOMS: atom_id res chain seq x y z
N MET A 1 -31.81 -35.25 63.75
CA MET A 1 -32.51 -34.58 62.62
C MET A 1 -31.94 -33.17 62.51
N PRO A 2 -31.51 -32.63 61.35
CA PRO A 2 -31.71 -33.09 59.97
C PRO A 2 -30.38 -33.33 59.19
N ARG A 3 -30.56 -33.58 57.89
CA ARG A 3 -29.74 -34.34 56.93
C ARG A 3 -28.63 -33.51 56.25
N CYS A 4 -27.53 -34.16 55.86
CA CYS A 4 -26.72 -33.72 54.71
C CYS A 4 -26.40 -34.92 53.80
N LEU A 5 -26.74 -34.75 52.52
CA LEU A 5 -26.60 -35.69 51.40
C LEU A 5 -25.15 -35.76 50.87
N PRO A 6 -24.77 -36.82 50.14
CA PRO A 6 -23.46 -36.91 49.49
C PRO A 6 -23.44 -36.11 48.18
N THR A 7 -22.39 -35.31 47.95
CA THR A 7 -22.17 -34.63 46.67
C THR A 7 -21.35 -35.51 45.74
N VAL A 8 -21.99 -35.95 44.66
CA VAL A 8 -21.39 -36.63 43.52
C VAL A 8 -20.54 -35.63 42.72
N ARG A 9 -19.22 -35.85 42.59
CA ARG A 9 -18.40 -35.14 41.61
C ARG A 9 -18.22 -35.99 40.35
N ARG A 10 -18.87 -35.55 39.27
CA ARG A 10 -18.75 -36.02 37.90
C ARG A 10 -17.29 -35.94 37.42
N ALA A 11 -16.77 -37.03 36.86
CA ALA A 11 -15.56 -37.02 36.06
C ALA A 11 -15.82 -36.35 34.69
N VAL A 12 -15.05 -35.32 34.37
CA VAL A 12 -15.09 -34.65 33.05
C VAL A 12 -14.21 -35.45 32.08
N ARG A 13 -14.85 -36.03 31.07
CA ARG A 13 -14.24 -36.78 29.97
C ARG A 13 -13.52 -35.81 29.03
N GLN A 14 -12.19 -35.78 29.06
CA GLN A 14 -11.37 -35.04 28.10
C GLN A 14 -11.45 -35.73 26.71
N LYS A 15 -12.12 -35.08 25.75
CA LYS A 15 -12.01 -35.43 24.32
C LYS A 15 -10.63 -35.00 23.82
N ARG A 16 -9.75 -35.96 23.55
CA ARG A 16 -8.54 -35.76 22.74
C ARG A 16 -8.97 -35.51 21.29
N GLN A 17 -8.85 -34.28 20.81
CA GLN A 17 -8.90 -33.98 19.38
C GLN A 17 -7.51 -34.24 18.79
N SER A 18 -7.40 -35.34 18.05
CA SER A 18 -6.24 -35.65 17.21
C SER A 18 -6.26 -34.75 15.97
N SER A 19 -5.35 -33.78 15.92
CA SER A 19 -5.12 -32.90 14.76
C SER A 19 -4.41 -33.66 13.64
N ASN A 20 -5.12 -33.94 12.56
CA ASN A 20 -4.57 -34.54 11.34
C ASN A 20 -3.92 -33.45 10.48
N ALA A 21 -2.66 -33.13 10.74
CA ALA A 21 -1.89 -32.17 9.95
C ALA A 21 -1.32 -32.86 8.70
N ARG A 22 -2.12 -32.92 7.62
CA ARG A 22 -1.59 -33.13 6.27
C ARG A 22 -0.85 -31.86 5.86
N GLN A 23 0.47 -31.85 6.03
CA GLN A 23 1.33 -30.83 5.46
C GLN A 23 1.29 -30.93 3.93
N SER A 24 0.57 -30.02 3.29
CA SER A 24 0.65 -29.80 1.85
C SER A 24 2.04 -29.22 1.51
N ARG A 25 2.72 -29.80 0.51
CA ARG A 25 3.98 -29.26 -0.01
C ARG A 25 3.71 -27.84 -0.54
N PRO A 26 4.55 -26.83 -0.20
CA PRO A 26 4.35 -25.48 -0.70
C PRO A 26 4.46 -25.48 -2.23
N ALA A 27 3.47 -24.88 -2.89
CA ALA A 27 3.45 -24.72 -4.34
C ALA A 27 4.68 -23.92 -4.80
N VAL A 28 5.28 -24.33 -5.92
CA VAL A 28 6.40 -23.61 -6.55
C VAL A 28 5.92 -22.21 -6.91
N ARG A 29 6.59 -21.17 -6.38
CA ARG A 29 6.26 -19.77 -6.65
C ARG A 29 6.63 -19.41 -8.09
N THR A 30 5.65 -19.00 -8.90
CA THR A 30 5.83 -18.62 -10.31
C THR A 30 6.05 -17.12 -10.53
N GLY A 31 6.02 -16.31 -9.47
CA GLY A 31 6.26 -14.86 -9.56
C GLY A 31 6.20 -14.12 -8.21
N PRO A 32 6.35 -12.78 -8.25
CA PRO A 32 6.19 -11.91 -7.09
C PRO A 32 4.79 -12.09 -6.47
N SER A 33 4.74 -12.11 -5.14
CA SER A 33 3.49 -12.15 -4.39
C SER A 33 3.18 -10.78 -3.83
N ILE A 34 1.91 -10.41 -3.79
CA ILE A 34 1.44 -9.20 -3.10
C ILE A 34 1.75 -9.19 -1.60
N ASN A 35 2.10 -10.34 -1.01
CA ASN A 35 2.53 -10.45 0.38
C ASN A 35 4.05 -10.32 0.57
N ASP A 36 4.84 -10.14 -0.49
CA ASP A 36 6.27 -9.91 -0.35
C ASP A 36 6.56 -8.46 0.07
N ALA A 37 7.78 -8.23 0.55
CA ALA A 37 8.31 -6.87 0.65
C ALA A 37 8.38 -6.25 -0.76
N HIS A 38 7.90 -5.02 -0.86
CA HIS A 38 7.86 -4.28 -2.11
C HIS A 38 9.13 -3.46 -2.30
N GLU A 39 9.49 -3.23 -3.56
CA GLU A 39 10.49 -2.23 -3.91
C GLU A 39 9.80 -0.90 -4.22
N ILE A 40 10.29 0.21 -3.67
CA ILE A 40 9.72 1.53 -3.94
C ILE A 40 10.28 2.05 -5.26
N LYS A 41 9.39 2.44 -6.17
CA LYS A 41 9.74 3.06 -7.45
C LYS A 41 9.01 4.38 -7.61
N TYR A 42 9.59 5.32 -8.34
CA TYR A 42 8.92 6.55 -8.73
C TYR A 42 8.67 6.53 -10.22
N PHE A 43 7.44 6.85 -10.62
CA PHE A 43 7.11 7.00 -12.03
C PHE A 43 7.93 8.13 -12.68
N ARG A 44 8.42 7.84 -13.87
CA ARG A 44 9.00 8.82 -14.79
C ARG A 44 8.19 8.80 -16.07
N ARG A 45 7.68 9.96 -16.51
CA ARG A 45 7.00 10.07 -17.78
C ARG A 45 7.92 9.66 -18.93
N HIS A 46 7.36 8.98 -19.92
CA HIS A 46 8.17 8.49 -21.04
C HIS A 46 8.45 9.64 -22.02
N SER A 47 9.62 9.66 -22.67
CA SER A 47 10.02 10.73 -23.60
C SER A 47 9.05 10.95 -24.77
N ALA A 48 8.25 9.93 -25.08
CA ALA A 48 7.20 9.99 -26.12
C ALA A 48 5.93 10.71 -25.67
N ASP A 49 5.62 10.75 -24.37
CA ASP A 49 4.45 11.47 -23.83
C ASP A 49 4.85 12.82 -23.21
N ASP A 50 6.10 12.92 -22.77
CA ASP A 50 6.69 14.10 -22.16
C ASP A 50 8.19 14.19 -22.48
N PRO A 51 8.63 15.14 -23.33
CA PRO A 51 10.03 15.30 -23.67
C PRO A 51 10.91 15.67 -22.44
N GLU A 52 10.33 16.26 -21.39
CA GLU A 52 11.04 16.59 -20.16
C GLU A 52 11.18 15.39 -19.22
N GLN A 53 10.47 14.29 -19.51
CA GLN A 53 10.46 13.05 -18.74
C GLN A 53 10.25 13.30 -17.25
N GLU A 54 9.25 14.10 -16.92
CA GLU A 54 9.01 14.52 -15.56
C GLU A 54 8.83 13.32 -14.62
N THR A 55 9.27 13.48 -13.37
CA THR A 55 9.02 12.52 -12.29
C THR A 55 8.13 13.17 -11.23
N PRO A 56 6.81 13.33 -11.46
CA PRO A 56 5.98 14.28 -10.71
C PRO A 56 6.15 14.15 -9.19
N ALA A 57 5.91 12.94 -8.67
CA ALA A 57 6.00 12.69 -7.24
C ALA A 57 7.42 12.89 -6.67
N ARG A 58 8.46 12.53 -7.43
CA ARG A 58 9.85 12.66 -6.97
C ARG A 58 10.32 14.11 -6.98
N THR A 59 9.97 14.85 -8.03
CA THR A 59 10.21 16.29 -8.15
C THR A 59 9.51 17.01 -7.00
N TYR A 60 8.22 16.73 -6.78
CA TYR A 60 7.47 17.31 -5.67
C TYR A 60 8.09 17.03 -4.29
N LEU A 61 8.49 15.79 -4.01
CA LEU A 61 9.16 15.44 -2.75
C LEU A 61 10.45 16.25 -2.53
N SER A 62 11.16 16.63 -3.59
CA SER A 62 12.34 17.48 -3.49
C SER A 62 12.01 18.92 -3.06
N THR A 63 10.85 19.43 -3.48
CA THR A 63 10.35 20.77 -3.10
C THR A 63 9.75 20.83 -1.69
N CYS A 64 9.32 19.67 -1.17
CA CYS A 64 8.75 19.58 0.17
C CYS A 64 9.77 19.95 1.26
N ASP A 65 9.26 20.50 2.36
CA ASP A 65 10.06 20.70 3.56
C ASP A 65 10.63 19.37 4.10
N ALA A 66 11.72 19.46 4.86
CA ALA A 66 12.45 18.28 5.31
C ALA A 66 11.60 17.33 6.17
N ASN A 67 10.63 17.88 6.93
CA ASN A 67 9.76 17.11 7.80
C ASN A 67 8.73 16.30 6.99
N ILE A 68 8.06 16.94 6.05
CA ILE A 68 7.13 16.31 5.11
C ILE A 68 7.85 15.21 4.32
N ARG A 69 9.02 15.52 3.77
CA ARG A 69 9.82 14.55 3.02
C ARG A 69 10.23 13.35 3.87
N ALA A 70 10.63 13.56 5.12
CA ALA A 70 10.99 12.48 6.04
C ALA A 70 9.78 11.59 6.37
N LYS A 71 8.60 12.18 6.62
CA LYS A 71 7.36 11.45 6.89
C LYS A 71 6.92 10.59 5.72
N PHE A 72 6.91 11.14 4.50
CA PHE A 72 6.58 10.37 3.31
C PHE A 72 7.54 9.18 3.11
N ARG A 73 8.84 9.42 3.25
CA ARG A 73 9.84 8.34 3.14
C ARG A 73 9.62 7.26 4.20
N ALA A 74 9.40 7.64 5.45
CA ALA A 74 9.15 6.69 6.53
C ALA A 74 7.89 5.85 6.27
N ALA A 75 6.80 6.48 5.82
CA ALA A 75 5.56 5.79 5.48
C ALA A 75 5.76 4.83 4.30
N LEU A 76 6.38 5.27 3.20
CA LEU A 76 6.66 4.43 2.03
C LEU A 76 7.54 3.23 2.40
N VAL A 77 8.58 3.42 3.20
CA VAL A 77 9.45 2.31 3.68
C VAL A 77 8.67 1.33 4.54
N ALA A 78 7.83 1.81 5.45
CA ALA A 78 7.01 0.95 6.31
C ALA A 78 5.99 0.13 5.50
N VAL A 79 5.31 0.78 4.55
CA VAL A 79 4.35 0.14 3.62
C VAL A 79 5.04 -0.79 2.64
N ALA A 80 6.28 -0.51 2.23
CA ALA A 80 7.03 -1.42 1.37
C ALA A 80 7.50 -2.66 2.14
N ALA A 81 7.86 -2.51 3.42
CA ALA A 81 8.32 -3.61 4.26
C ALA A 81 7.20 -4.54 4.74
N ALA A 82 6.01 -4.00 4.98
CA ALA A 82 4.81 -4.76 5.37
C ALA A 82 3.82 -4.78 4.21
N PRO A 83 3.27 -5.92 3.77
CA PRO A 83 2.39 -5.99 2.61
C PRO A 83 1.37 -4.83 2.58
N PRO A 84 1.35 -3.96 1.55
CA PRO A 84 0.62 -2.71 1.58
C PRO A 84 -0.88 -2.86 1.89
N GLN A 85 -1.47 -3.99 1.51
CA GLN A 85 -2.87 -4.33 1.78
C GLN A 85 -3.17 -4.61 3.26
N LYS A 86 -2.15 -4.97 4.05
CA LYS A 86 -2.27 -5.33 5.47
C LYS A 86 -1.75 -4.22 6.38
N PHE A 87 -1.19 -3.16 5.82
CA PHE A 87 -0.59 -2.10 6.59
C PHE A 87 -1.67 -1.24 7.25
N ALA A 88 -1.84 -1.40 8.57
CA ALA A 88 -2.68 -0.54 9.39
C ALA A 88 -1.95 0.80 9.60
N GLY A 89 -1.92 1.64 8.56
CA GLY A 89 -1.02 2.79 8.48
C GLY A 89 -1.35 4.00 9.34
N GLY A 90 -2.15 3.85 10.40
CA GLY A 90 -2.43 4.93 11.37
C GLY A 90 -2.97 6.22 10.76
N GLY A 91 -3.65 6.14 9.59
CA GLY A 91 -4.15 7.27 8.81
C GLY A 91 -3.16 7.88 7.81
N TYR A 92 -1.92 7.38 7.74
CA TYR A 92 -0.91 7.76 6.73
C TYR A 92 -1.02 6.98 5.43
N TRP A 93 -1.73 5.86 5.42
CA TRP A 93 -1.89 4.99 4.26
C TRP A 93 -3.34 4.56 4.15
N GLU A 94 -3.92 4.70 2.96
CA GLU A 94 -5.31 4.31 2.71
C GLU A 94 -5.45 3.68 1.32
N ALA A 95 -6.29 2.65 1.24
CA ALA A 95 -6.79 2.16 -0.03
C ALA A 95 -7.91 3.09 -0.52
N MET A 96 -7.81 3.53 -1.77
CA MET A 96 -8.85 4.35 -2.38
C MET A 96 -10.01 3.48 -2.89
N HIS A 97 -11.17 4.09 -3.08
CA HIS A 97 -12.42 3.43 -3.43
C HIS A 97 -13.10 4.10 -4.64
N GLY A 98 -14.14 3.47 -5.17
CA GLY A 98 -14.87 3.99 -6.35
C GLY A 98 -14.02 3.93 -7.62
N GLU A 99 -14.00 5.00 -8.40
CA GLU A 99 -13.18 5.12 -9.63
C GLU A 99 -11.67 5.00 -9.37
N MET A 100 -11.25 5.24 -8.13
CA MET A 100 -9.86 5.11 -7.69
C MET A 100 -9.57 3.73 -7.08
N THR A 101 -10.45 2.74 -7.24
CA THR A 101 -10.20 1.38 -6.75
C THR A 101 -8.90 0.80 -7.33
N GLY A 102 -8.06 0.24 -6.47
CA GLY A 102 -6.73 -0.25 -6.84
C GLY A 102 -5.61 0.79 -6.69
N TRP A 103 -5.98 2.06 -6.46
CA TRP A 103 -5.06 3.09 -6.00
C TRP A 103 -4.93 3.09 -4.49
N TYR A 104 -3.79 3.57 -4.04
CA TYR A 104 -3.51 3.81 -2.64
C TYR A 104 -2.96 5.21 -2.47
N GLU A 105 -3.17 5.81 -1.30
CA GLU A 105 -2.58 7.10 -0.99
C GLU A 105 -1.75 7.05 0.28
N VAL A 106 -0.59 7.72 0.23
CA VAL A 106 0.14 8.13 1.41
C VAL A 106 -0.29 9.56 1.76
N ARG A 107 -0.71 9.79 3.00
CA ARG A 107 -1.18 11.09 3.50
C ARG A 107 -0.16 11.69 4.45
N CYS A 108 0.10 12.99 4.34
CA CYS A 108 0.92 13.71 5.31
C CYS A 108 0.42 15.15 5.50
N ASN A 109 0.34 15.59 6.76
CA ASN A 109 -0.03 16.97 7.08
C ASN A 109 1.21 17.84 7.26
N GLY A 110 1.22 18.98 6.58
CA GLY A 110 2.28 19.98 6.63
C GLY A 110 2.01 21.12 7.60
N ARG A 111 3.02 21.99 7.73
CA ARG A 111 2.83 23.29 8.38
C ARG A 111 1.80 24.10 7.57
N ASN A 112 1.12 25.04 8.22
CA ASN A 112 0.09 25.90 7.61
C ASN A 112 -1.20 25.19 7.17
N ARG A 113 -1.50 24.03 7.77
CA ARG A 113 -2.75 23.30 7.49
C ARG A 113 -2.85 22.96 5.99
N SER A 114 -1.80 22.34 5.46
CA SER A 114 -1.81 21.74 4.12
C SER A 114 -1.83 20.21 4.23
N HIS A 115 -2.63 19.58 3.38
CA HIS A 115 -2.68 18.14 3.17
C HIS A 115 -1.86 17.79 1.94
N HIS A 116 -0.80 17.03 2.15
CA HIS A 116 0.02 16.47 1.09
C HIS A 116 -0.38 15.00 0.91
N ARG A 117 -0.53 14.59 -0.35
CA ARG A 117 -0.88 13.22 -0.74
C ARG A 117 0.12 12.72 -1.78
N LEU A 118 0.47 11.45 -1.71
CA LEU A 118 1.15 10.72 -2.79
C LEU A 118 0.25 9.56 -3.21
N PHE A 119 0.03 9.42 -4.51
CA PHE A 119 -0.81 8.36 -5.08
C PHE A 119 0.06 7.25 -5.64
N CYS A 120 -0.27 6.03 -5.23
CA CYS A 120 0.54 4.85 -5.46
C CYS A 120 -0.25 3.73 -6.11
N LEU A 121 0.47 2.91 -6.89
CA LEU A 121 0.00 1.63 -7.42
C LEU A 121 0.87 0.49 -6.87
N ILE A 122 0.29 -0.70 -6.77
CA ILE A 122 1.01 -1.95 -6.53
C ILE A 122 1.18 -2.64 -7.88
N ASP A 123 2.41 -2.86 -8.31
CA ASP A 123 2.71 -3.51 -9.59
C ASP A 123 3.37 -4.88 -9.36
N LEU A 124 2.68 -5.93 -9.79
CA LEU A 124 3.15 -7.31 -9.75
C LEU A 124 3.66 -7.78 -11.12
N ALA A 125 3.45 -6.99 -12.17
CA ALA A 125 3.65 -7.36 -13.57
C ALA A 125 4.83 -6.63 -14.24
N ALA A 126 5.53 -5.77 -13.51
CA ALA A 126 6.71 -5.07 -14.01
C ALA A 126 7.79 -6.06 -14.48
N GLU A 127 8.23 -5.93 -15.73
CA GLU A 127 9.30 -6.75 -16.29
C GLU A 127 10.63 -6.49 -15.58
N GLY A 128 11.38 -7.56 -15.33
CA GLY A 128 12.66 -7.50 -14.62
C GLY A 128 12.53 -7.30 -13.11
N ALA A 129 11.31 -7.22 -12.55
CA ALA A 129 11.11 -7.09 -11.12
C ALA A 129 11.30 -8.42 -10.39
N GLY A 130 12.26 -8.49 -9.48
CA GLY A 130 12.45 -9.65 -8.58
C GLY A 130 11.48 -9.69 -7.40
N ARG A 131 10.71 -8.61 -7.19
CA ARG A 131 9.78 -8.36 -6.07
C ARG A 131 8.65 -7.45 -6.56
N PRO A 132 7.47 -7.44 -5.91
CA PRO A 132 6.42 -6.50 -6.28
C PRO A 132 6.90 -5.06 -6.08
N TRP A 133 6.36 -4.12 -6.85
CA TRP A 133 6.69 -2.71 -6.72
C TRP A 133 5.57 -1.93 -6.04
N LEU A 134 5.96 -1.03 -5.15
CA LEU A 134 5.13 0.07 -4.68
C LEU A 134 5.55 1.30 -5.49
N VAL A 135 4.73 1.67 -6.46
CA VAL A 135 5.08 2.72 -7.42
C VAL A 135 4.37 4.00 -7.04
N VAL A 136 5.13 5.06 -6.79
CA VAL A 136 4.59 6.40 -6.54
C VAL A 136 4.40 7.09 -7.89
N ILE A 137 3.15 7.37 -8.25
CA ILE A 137 2.78 7.88 -9.58
C ILE A 137 2.67 9.40 -9.57
N ALA A 138 1.91 9.93 -8.62
CA ALA A 138 1.51 11.33 -8.58
C ALA A 138 1.49 11.88 -7.17
N GLU A 139 1.39 13.19 -7.07
CA GLU A 139 1.29 13.96 -5.85
C GLU A 139 0.07 14.89 -5.86
N MET A 140 -0.30 15.37 -4.68
CA MET A 140 -1.13 16.57 -4.58
C MET A 140 -0.88 17.31 -3.26
N SER A 141 -1.05 18.63 -3.27
CA SER A 141 -1.10 19.46 -2.08
C SER A 141 -2.39 20.28 -2.09
N LYS A 142 -3.19 20.19 -1.04
CA LYS A 142 -4.41 21.00 -0.88
C LYS A 142 -4.50 21.62 0.51
N PRO A 143 -5.24 22.73 0.67
CA PRO A 143 -5.60 23.22 2.00
C PRO A 143 -6.29 22.14 2.86
N PHE A 144 -6.18 22.29 4.17
CA PHE A 144 -6.73 21.33 5.12
C PHE A 144 -8.24 21.18 4.98
N ARG A 145 -8.73 19.94 5.07
CA ARG A 145 -10.15 19.55 4.86
C ARG A 145 -10.71 19.84 3.47
N THR A 146 -9.87 19.99 2.45
CA THR A 146 -10.32 20.04 1.06
C THR A 146 -10.34 18.64 0.43
N ALA A 147 -11.48 18.26 -0.15
CA ALA A 147 -11.65 17.02 -0.88
C ALA A 147 -10.92 17.03 -2.23
N LEU A 148 -10.63 15.85 -2.76
CA LEU A 148 -10.28 15.70 -4.18
C LEU A 148 -11.55 15.90 -5.01
N SER A 149 -11.40 16.54 -6.15
CA SER A 149 -12.45 16.65 -7.16
C SER A 149 -12.33 15.51 -8.17
N ASP A 150 -13.41 15.22 -8.90
CA ASP A 150 -13.39 14.21 -9.96
C ASP A 150 -12.33 14.49 -11.04
N ALA A 151 -12.02 15.77 -11.29
CA ALA A 151 -10.96 16.18 -12.19
C ALA A 151 -9.56 15.83 -11.65
N ASP A 152 -9.34 15.94 -10.34
CA ASP A 152 -8.09 15.50 -9.71
C ASP A 152 -7.92 13.99 -9.88
N ASP A 153 -8.96 13.22 -9.57
CA ASP A 153 -8.97 11.77 -9.72
C ASP A 153 -8.76 11.34 -11.18
N LYS A 154 -9.32 12.09 -12.15
CA LYS A 154 -9.07 11.86 -13.59
C LYS A 154 -7.59 12.08 -13.94
N ASN A 155 -7.00 13.20 -13.52
CA ASN A 155 -5.60 13.51 -13.83
C ASN A 155 -4.63 12.47 -13.23
N ILE A 156 -4.89 12.03 -11.99
CA ILE A 156 -4.09 10.98 -11.34
C ILE A 156 -4.19 9.66 -12.13
N ARG A 157 -5.40 9.29 -12.58
CA ARG A 157 -5.61 8.07 -13.38
C ARG A 157 -4.98 8.13 -14.77
N GLU A 158 -4.91 9.29 -15.39
CA GLU A 158 -4.22 9.48 -16.67
C GLU A 158 -2.72 9.18 -16.53
N LEU A 159 -2.06 9.69 -15.49
CA LEU A 159 -0.66 9.35 -15.19
C LEU A 159 -0.47 7.85 -14.88
N GLY A 160 -1.40 7.24 -14.15
CA GLY A 160 -1.36 5.79 -13.92
C GLY A 160 -1.55 4.98 -15.20
N SER A 161 -2.39 5.44 -16.12
CA SER A 161 -2.59 4.83 -17.43
C SER A 161 -1.34 4.95 -18.29
N GLU A 162 -0.67 6.11 -18.29
CA GLU A 162 0.63 6.32 -18.95
C GLU A 162 1.69 5.37 -18.41
N TYR A 163 1.78 5.23 -17.07
CA TYR A 163 2.68 4.28 -16.41
C TYR A 163 2.40 2.82 -16.86
N LEU A 164 1.13 2.42 -16.87
CA LEU A 164 0.73 1.05 -17.18
C LEU A 164 0.82 0.70 -18.68
N ALA A 165 0.85 1.69 -19.57
CA ALA A 165 0.85 1.50 -21.02
C ALA A 165 2.13 0.85 -21.58
N ARG A 166 3.21 0.77 -20.79
CA ARG A 166 4.51 0.25 -21.23
C ARG A 166 5.05 -0.78 -20.26
N ASN A 167 5.76 -1.79 -20.79
CA ASN A 167 6.58 -2.73 -20.04
C ASN A 167 7.80 -3.07 -20.91
N PRO A 168 9.05 -2.79 -20.49
CA PRO A 168 9.49 -2.32 -19.18
C PRO A 168 8.90 -0.98 -18.74
N ARG A 169 8.64 -0.86 -17.44
CA ARG A 169 8.07 0.35 -16.83
C ARG A 169 9.08 1.50 -16.86
N SER A 170 8.60 2.73 -17.06
CA SER A 170 9.43 3.93 -16.96
C SER A 170 9.48 4.43 -15.51
N VAL A 171 10.57 4.13 -14.80
CA VAL A 171 10.72 4.40 -13.34
C VAL A 171 12.12 4.86 -12.95
N VAL A 172 12.24 5.42 -11.74
CA VAL A 172 13.49 5.82 -11.05
C VAL A 172 13.54 5.42 -9.59
#